data_AF-A0A517P5Z2-F1
#
_entry.id   AF-A0A517P5Z2-F1
#
_cell.length_a   1.000
_cell.length_b   1.000
_cell.length_c   1.000
_cell.angle_alpha   90.00
_cell.angle_beta   90.00
_cell.angle_gamma   90.00
#
_symmetry.space_group_name_H-M   'P 1'
#
loop_
_entity.id
_entity.type
_entity.pdbx_description
1 polymer ?
#
loop_
_entity_poly.entity_id
_entity_poly.type
_entity_poly.pdbx_seq_one_letter_code
_entity_poly.pdbx_strand_id
1 'polypeptide(L)'
;MFWAAILPFQITCVLIVVGYTAFVIWAPKWKMKRGHAAATGLGLAVVGFIPLCLGVGTLLDPFRFGEFHYETAAKANDYHVRRSIPEAARDITIYQKAGGFEAQYSISRADLEEWIDAEWKYMASYLAIEREELDAPAPEPTPEELAGPGGEQWLKYQAEIRALSWSRFSDHGWPMPADAVEIQGAHARNGAGSTYYYSESEGRAYQRAGYW
;
A
#
# COMPACT_ATOMS: atom_id res chain seq x y z
N MET A 1 -4.71 -8.02 3.90
CA MET A 1 -3.40 -8.71 4.05
C MET A 1 -3.04 -9.67 2.91
N PHE A 2 -3.87 -10.64 2.51
CA PHE A 2 -3.49 -11.60 1.47
C PHE A 2 -3.63 -11.10 0.02
N TRP A 3 -4.06 -9.86 -0.23
CA TRP A 3 -4.32 -9.39 -1.59
C TRP A 3 -3.09 -9.54 -2.52
N ALA A 4 -1.89 -9.24 -2.02
CA ALA A 4 -0.63 -9.48 -2.71
C ALA A 4 -0.46 -10.97 -3.12
N ALA A 5 -0.98 -11.92 -2.34
CA ALA A 5 -0.86 -13.35 -2.58
C ALA A 5 -2.07 -13.98 -3.30
N ILE A 6 -3.25 -13.35 -3.30
CA ILE A 6 -4.49 -13.95 -3.84
C ILE A 6 -4.36 -14.26 -5.33
N LEU A 7 -3.91 -13.31 -6.14
CA LEU A 7 -3.81 -13.51 -7.59
C LEU A 7 -2.75 -14.58 -7.96
N PRO A 8 -1.51 -14.54 -7.42
CA PRO A 8 -0.55 -15.63 -7.61
C PRO A 8 -1.10 -16.99 -7.19
N PHE A 9 -1.74 -17.07 -6.02
CA PHE A 9 -2.36 -18.29 -5.51
C PHE A 9 -3.41 -18.84 -6.48
N GLN A 10 -4.32 -18.00 -6.96
CA GLN A 10 -5.37 -18.40 -7.91
C GLN A 10 -4.79 -18.93 -9.21
N ILE A 11 -3.82 -18.23 -9.81
CA ILE A 11 -3.16 -18.67 -11.03
C ILE A 11 -2.42 -19.99 -10.80
N THR A 12 -1.68 -20.13 -9.70
CA THR A 12 -0.98 -21.38 -9.35
C THR A 12 -1.94 -22.55 -9.19
N CYS A 13 -3.06 -22.37 -8.49
CA CYS A 13 -4.10 -23.39 -8.38
C CYS A 13 -4.60 -23.83 -9.76
N VAL A 14 -4.89 -22.89 -10.66
CA VAL A 14 -5.33 -23.20 -12.03
C VAL A 14 -4.24 -23.96 -12.80
N LEU A 15 -3.00 -23.48 -12.77
CA LEU A 15 -1.86 -24.13 -13.46
C LEU A 15 -1.63 -25.56 -12.96
N ILE A 16 -1.74 -25.79 -11.65
CA ILE A 16 -1.59 -27.13 -11.05
C ILE A 16 -2.74 -28.04 -11.49
N VAL A 17 -3.99 -27.58 -11.44
CA VAL A 17 -5.14 -28.40 -11.85
C VAL A 17 -5.05 -28.78 -13.33
N VAL A 18 -4.70 -27.82 -14.20
CA VAL A 18 -4.51 -28.05 -15.63
C VAL A 18 -3.35 -29.02 -15.87
N GLY A 19 -2.19 -28.76 -15.27
CA GLY A 19 -0.99 -29.60 -15.41
C GLY A 19 -1.19 -31.02 -14.90
N TYR A 20 -1.81 -31.17 -13.72
CA TYR A 20 -2.17 -32.45 -13.13
C TYR A 20 -3.12 -33.25 -14.03
N THR A 21 -4.18 -32.60 -14.52
CA THR A 21 -5.18 -33.25 -15.38
C THR A 21 -4.52 -33.71 -16.69
N ALA A 22 -3.69 -32.86 -17.29
CA ALA A 22 -2.99 -33.19 -18.51
C ALA A 22 -1.99 -34.35 -18.31
N PHE A 23 -1.26 -34.35 -17.18
CA PHE A 23 -0.35 -35.44 -16.81
C PHE A 23 -1.08 -36.79 -16.68
N VAL A 24 -2.22 -36.83 -16.00
CA VAL A 24 -3.02 -38.06 -15.83
C VAL A 24 -3.62 -38.54 -17.15
N ILE A 25 -4.09 -37.62 -18.00
CA ILE A 25 -4.64 -37.94 -19.32
C ILE A 25 -3.57 -38.53 -20.24
N TRP A 26 -2.36 -37.96 -20.24
CA TRP A 26 -1.25 -38.41 -21.10
C TRP A 26 -0.44 -39.58 -20.54
N ALA A 27 -0.61 -39.93 -19.25
CA ALA A 27 0.07 -41.03 -18.59
C ALA A 27 0.11 -42.36 -19.38
N PRO A 28 -0.97 -42.81 -20.06
CA PRO A 28 -0.93 -44.07 -20.83
C PRO A 28 0.09 -44.05 -21.97
N LYS A 29 0.39 -42.88 -22.56
CA LYS A 29 1.41 -42.74 -23.61
C LYS A 29 2.82 -43.04 -23.09
N TRP A 30 3.04 -42.86 -21.79
CA TRP A 30 4.31 -43.18 -21.11
C TRP A 30 4.28 -44.54 -20.40
N LYS A 31 3.31 -45.42 -20.76
CA LYS A 31 3.13 -46.75 -20.14
C LYS A 31 2.84 -46.70 -18.62
N MET A 32 2.40 -45.55 -18.10
CA MET A 32 2.00 -45.41 -16.70
C MET A 32 0.50 -45.69 -16.53
N LYS A 33 0.12 -46.45 -15.50
CA LYS A 33 -1.28 -46.60 -15.10
C LYS A 33 -1.80 -45.27 -14.55
N ARG A 34 -3.02 -44.88 -14.93
CA ARG A 34 -3.62 -43.61 -14.51
C ARG A 34 -3.66 -43.41 -12.99
N GLY A 35 -3.94 -44.46 -12.22
CA GLY A 35 -3.94 -44.37 -10.75
C GLY A 35 -2.56 -44.07 -10.16
N HIS A 36 -1.50 -44.66 -10.73
CA HIS A 36 -0.13 -44.36 -10.32
C HIS A 36 0.26 -42.94 -10.71
N ALA A 37 -0.06 -42.53 -11.94
CA ALA A 37 0.16 -41.15 -12.39
C ALA A 37 -0.62 -40.12 -11.56
N ALA A 38 -1.84 -40.43 -11.12
CA ALA A 38 -2.60 -39.56 -10.22
C ALA A 38 -1.88 -39.39 -8.86
N ALA A 39 -1.42 -40.48 -8.24
CA ALA A 39 -0.68 -40.40 -6.98
C ALA A 39 0.64 -39.61 -7.13
N THR A 40 1.41 -39.89 -8.18
CA THR A 40 2.66 -39.16 -8.47
C THR A 40 2.40 -37.69 -8.76
N GLY A 41 1.40 -37.38 -9.59
CA GLY A 41 1.04 -36.01 -9.97
C GLY A 41 0.56 -35.20 -8.77
N LEU A 42 -0.18 -35.82 -7.84
CA LEU A 42 -0.57 -35.18 -6.58
C LEU A 42 0.65 -34.87 -5.70
N GLY A 43 1.59 -35.81 -5.57
CA GLY A 43 2.84 -35.58 -4.86
C GLY A 43 3.64 -34.41 -5.45
N LEU A 44 3.77 -34.37 -6.79
CA LEU A 44 4.42 -33.27 -7.50
C LEU A 44 3.68 -31.93 -7.31
N ALA A 45 2.35 -31.94 -7.34
CA ALA A 45 1.54 -30.75 -7.12
C ALA A 45 1.75 -30.16 -5.72
N VAL A 46 1.77 -31.01 -4.68
CA VAL A 46 2.00 -30.59 -3.29
C VAL A 46 3.40 -29.99 -3.12
N VAL A 47 4.44 -30.68 -3.62
CA VAL A 47 5.83 -30.21 -3.52
C VAL A 47 6.06 -28.96 -4.37
N GLY A 48 5.48 -28.91 -5.57
CA GLY A 48 5.63 -27.82 -6.53
C GLY A 48 4.79 -26.59 -6.23
N PHE A 49 3.83 -26.66 -5.29
CA PHE A 49 2.89 -25.58 -5.02
C PHE A 49 3.59 -24.26 -4.64
N ILE A 50 4.44 -24.30 -3.59
CA ILE A 50 5.09 -23.09 -3.08
C ILE A 50 6.05 -22.48 -4.10
N PRO A 51 6.98 -23.25 -4.72
CA PRO A 51 7.87 -22.70 -5.75
C PRO A 51 7.12 -22.11 -6.95
N LEU A 52 6.04 -22.76 -7.39
CA LEU A 52 5.23 -22.24 -8.49
C LEU A 52 4.48 -20.98 -8.11
N CYS A 53 3.94 -20.89 -6.88
CA CYS A 53 3.30 -19.68 -6.38
C CYS A 53 4.25 -18.49 -6.30
N LEU A 54 5.49 -18.73 -5.83
CA LEU A 54 6.52 -17.70 -5.81
C LEU A 54 6.92 -17.28 -7.23
N GLY A 55 7.11 -18.23 -8.14
CA GLY A 55 7.45 -17.94 -9.54
C GLY A 55 6.35 -17.19 -10.29
N VAL A 56 5.07 -17.48 -10.03
CA VAL A 56 3.96 -16.69 -10.56
C VAL A 56 3.98 -15.29 -9.95
N GLY A 57 4.22 -15.16 -8.64
CA GLY A 57 4.35 -13.88 -7.95
C GLY A 57 5.39 -12.98 -8.62
N THR A 58 6.62 -13.48 -8.79
CA THR A 58 7.72 -12.70 -9.39
C THR A 58 7.43 -12.26 -10.83
N LEU A 59 6.63 -13.02 -11.59
CA LEU A 59 6.20 -12.63 -12.93
C LEU A 59 5.08 -11.58 -12.93
N LEU A 60 4.22 -11.58 -11.90
CA LEU A 60 3.11 -10.64 -11.77
C LEU A 60 3.51 -9.32 -11.11
N ASP A 61 4.49 -9.33 -10.22
CA ASP A 61 4.86 -8.18 -9.41
C ASP A 61 5.13 -6.90 -10.23
N PRO A 62 5.80 -6.94 -11.41
CA PRO A 62 5.98 -5.75 -12.25
C PRO A 62 4.69 -5.12 -12.78
N PHE A 63 3.58 -5.86 -12.80
CA PHE A 63 2.27 -5.37 -13.25
C PHE A 63 1.39 -4.88 -12.11
N ARG A 64 1.79 -5.15 -10.86
CA ARG A 64 0.98 -4.90 -9.65
C ARG A 64 1.62 -3.89 -8.71
N PHE A 65 2.94 -3.76 -8.81
CA PHE A 65 3.77 -2.94 -7.95
C PHE A 65 4.69 -2.09 -8.79
N GLY A 66 5.16 -0.99 -8.21
CA GLY A 66 5.95 0.03 -8.89
C GLY A 66 5.11 1.25 -9.22
N GLU A 67 5.55 1.99 -10.23
CA GLU A 67 5.01 3.30 -10.57
C GLU A 67 3.86 3.21 -11.58
N PHE A 68 2.77 3.90 -11.28
CA PHE A 68 1.58 4.00 -12.12
C PHE A 68 1.14 5.45 -12.21
N HIS A 69 0.72 5.87 -13.41
CA HIS A 69 0.19 7.21 -13.65
C HIS A 69 -1.28 7.15 -14.04
N TYR A 70 -2.09 8.02 -13.45
CA TYR A 70 -3.51 8.13 -13.71
C TYR A 70 -3.90 9.59 -13.84
N GLU A 71 -4.75 9.91 -14.81
CA GLU A 71 -5.28 11.27 -14.97
C GLU A 71 -6.25 11.63 -13.83
N THR A 72 -7.04 10.66 -13.38
CA THR A 72 -8.06 10.82 -12.33
C THR A 72 -8.18 9.55 -11.49
N ALA A 73 -8.69 9.68 -10.27
CA ALA A 73 -8.87 8.55 -9.35
C ALA A 73 -9.76 7.45 -9.96
N ALA A 74 -10.78 7.82 -10.74
CA ALA A 74 -11.69 6.89 -11.39
C ALA A 74 -11.01 5.97 -12.42
N LYS A 75 -9.89 6.40 -13.01
CA LYS A 75 -9.10 5.61 -13.96
C LYS A 75 -8.10 4.66 -13.29
N ALA A 76 -7.97 4.69 -11.96
CA ALA A 76 -7.13 3.74 -11.24
C ALA A 76 -7.71 2.32 -11.38
N ASN A 77 -6.87 1.39 -11.86
CA ASN A 77 -7.25 -0.01 -12.03
C ASN A 77 -7.34 -0.76 -10.70
N ASP A 78 -6.59 -0.30 -9.69
CA ASP A 78 -6.60 -0.89 -8.36
C ASP A 78 -7.73 -0.30 -7.50
N TYR A 79 -8.56 -1.18 -6.96
CA TYR A 79 -9.69 -0.80 -6.10
C TYR A 79 -9.26 -0.09 -4.82
N HIS A 80 -8.16 -0.52 -4.19
CA HIS A 80 -7.65 0.08 -2.97
C HIS A 80 -7.14 1.49 -3.23
N VAL A 81 -6.41 1.69 -4.33
CA VAL A 81 -6.00 3.02 -4.79
C VAL A 81 -7.22 3.90 -5.03
N ARG A 82 -8.18 3.43 -5.85
CA ARG A 82 -9.35 4.23 -6.24
C ARG A 82 -10.19 4.66 -5.05
N ARG A 83 -10.23 3.84 -3.99
CA ARG A 83 -10.96 4.14 -2.75
C ARG A 83 -10.20 5.10 -1.83
N SER A 84 -8.87 5.11 -1.90
CA SER A 84 -8.02 5.86 -0.96
C SER A 84 -7.50 7.19 -1.51
N ILE A 85 -7.76 7.49 -2.79
CA ILE A 85 -7.41 8.78 -3.41
C ILE A 85 -8.69 9.63 -3.54
N PRO A 86 -8.64 10.94 -3.23
CA PRO A 86 -9.78 11.84 -3.42
C PRO A 86 -10.27 11.89 -4.87
N GLU A 87 -11.59 11.94 -5.10
CA GLU A 87 -12.15 12.01 -6.46
C GLU A 87 -11.75 13.28 -7.23
N ALA A 88 -11.48 14.37 -6.50
CA ALA A 88 -11.00 15.64 -7.06
C ALA A 88 -9.55 15.57 -7.55
N ALA A 89 -8.76 14.57 -7.13
CA ALA A 89 -7.34 14.47 -7.46
C ALA A 89 -7.10 14.30 -8.98
N ARG A 90 -6.07 14.98 -9.48
CA ARG A 90 -5.62 14.96 -10.88
C ARG A 90 -4.11 14.70 -10.96
N ASP A 91 -3.64 14.29 -12.14
CA ASP A 91 -2.21 14.05 -12.43
C ASP A 91 -1.57 13.12 -11.39
N ILE A 92 -2.26 12.02 -11.09
CA ILE A 92 -1.92 11.14 -9.99
C ILE A 92 -0.77 10.25 -10.41
N THR A 93 0.32 10.29 -9.66
CA THR A 93 1.39 9.30 -9.74
C THR A 93 1.41 8.48 -8.46
N ILE A 94 1.50 7.16 -8.60
CA ILE A 94 1.41 6.22 -7.48
C ILE A 94 2.58 5.26 -7.55
N TYR A 95 3.25 5.08 -6.44
CA TYR A 95 4.17 4.00 -6.22
C TYR A 95 3.52 2.94 -5.33
N GLN A 96 3.07 1.85 -5.95
CA GLN A 96 2.32 0.80 -5.29
C GLN A 96 3.23 -0.29 -4.71
N LYS A 97 2.97 -0.69 -3.47
CA LYS A 97 3.71 -1.70 -2.69
C LYS A 97 2.72 -2.76 -2.17
N ALA A 98 3.22 -3.90 -1.71
CA ALA A 98 2.36 -4.98 -1.20
C ALA A 98 1.49 -4.56 0.01
N GLY A 99 1.99 -3.64 0.83
CA GLY A 99 1.33 -3.19 2.06
C GLY A 99 0.58 -1.87 1.95
N GLY A 100 0.52 -1.25 0.77
CA GLY A 100 0.02 0.11 0.63
C GLY A 100 0.53 0.81 -0.62
N PHE A 101 0.48 2.14 -0.62
CA PHE A 101 1.06 2.95 -1.69
C PHE A 101 1.55 4.29 -1.16
N GLU A 102 2.43 4.89 -1.95
CA GLU A 102 2.76 6.30 -1.87
C GLU A 102 2.24 6.98 -3.13
N ALA A 103 1.73 8.20 -3.05
CA ALA A 103 1.20 8.92 -4.19
C ALA A 103 1.53 10.41 -4.15
N GLN A 104 1.57 11.04 -5.32
CA GLN A 104 1.56 12.48 -5.50
C GLN A 104 0.45 12.84 -6.48
N TYR A 105 -0.31 13.90 -6.21
CA TYR A 105 -1.38 14.37 -7.09
C TYR A 105 -1.69 15.85 -6.89
N SER A 106 -2.24 16.47 -7.93
CA SER A 106 -2.77 17.83 -7.89
C SER A 106 -4.17 17.81 -7.24
N ILE A 107 -4.41 18.67 -6.25
CA ILE A 107 -5.70 18.84 -5.58
C ILE A 107 -5.72 20.18 -4.87
N SER A 108 -6.89 20.78 -4.63
CA SER A 108 -6.98 21.96 -3.78
C SER A 108 -6.94 21.57 -2.30
N ARG A 109 -6.44 22.47 -1.44
CA ARG A 109 -6.45 22.24 0.01
C ARG A 109 -7.85 21.94 0.55
N ALA A 110 -8.84 22.71 0.10
CA ALA A 110 -10.22 22.55 0.54
C ALA A 110 -10.80 21.18 0.15
N ASP A 111 -10.56 20.72 -1.08
CA ASP A 111 -11.03 19.40 -1.52
C ASP A 111 -10.33 18.26 -0.77
N LEU A 112 -9.04 18.44 -0.45
CA LEU A 112 -8.28 17.47 0.34
C LEU A 112 -8.82 17.38 1.78
N GLU A 113 -9.03 18.52 2.43
CA GLU A 113 -9.57 18.59 3.80
C GLU A 113 -11.00 18.03 3.85
N GLU A 114 -11.86 18.36 2.89
CA GLU A 114 -13.22 17.79 2.79
C GLU A 114 -13.19 16.26 2.63
N TRP A 115 -12.27 15.75 1.79
CA TRP A 115 -12.09 14.31 1.64
C TRP A 115 -11.65 13.64 2.94
N ILE A 116 -10.65 14.20 3.62
CA ILE A 116 -10.13 13.67 4.89
C ILE A 116 -11.23 13.68 5.96
N ASP A 117 -12.00 14.76 6.05
CA ASP A 117 -13.16 14.87 6.93
C ASP A 117 -14.20 13.77 6.66
N ALA A 118 -14.47 13.48 5.39
CA ALA A 118 -15.36 12.40 4.98
C ALA A 118 -14.78 11.02 5.32
N GLU A 119 -13.47 10.81 5.14
CA GLU A 119 -12.77 9.57 5.50
C GLU A 119 -12.87 9.29 7.01
N TRP A 120 -12.63 10.30 7.85
CA TRP A 120 -12.80 10.22 9.30
C TRP A 120 -14.23 9.85 9.71
N LYS A 121 -15.24 10.50 9.12
CA LYS A 121 -16.66 10.18 9.37
C LYS A 121 -17.02 8.76 8.96
N TYR A 122 -16.53 8.32 7.80
CA TYR A 122 -16.78 6.97 7.30
C TYR A 122 -16.13 5.91 8.20
N MET A 123 -14.93 6.17 8.70
CA MET A 123 -14.17 5.22 9.50
C MET A 123 -14.54 5.25 10.99
N ALA A 124 -15.38 6.19 11.46
CA ALA A 124 -15.65 6.45 12.88
C ALA A 124 -15.84 5.20 13.75
N SER A 125 -16.55 4.17 13.28
CA SER A 125 -16.78 2.92 14.03
C SER A 125 -15.59 1.95 14.09
N TYR A 126 -14.55 2.18 13.30
CA TYR A 126 -13.38 1.30 13.12
C TYR A 126 -12.07 1.93 13.61
N LEU A 127 -12.12 3.18 14.06
CA LEU A 127 -10.94 3.95 14.46
C LEU A 127 -10.28 3.37 15.71
N ALA A 128 -8.96 3.52 15.74
CA ALA A 128 -8.16 3.27 16.94
C ALA A 128 -8.20 4.46 17.90
N ILE A 129 -8.29 5.67 17.35
CA ILE A 129 -8.10 6.96 18.00
C ILE A 129 -9.13 7.93 17.40
N GLU A 130 -9.78 8.76 18.21
CA GLU A 130 -10.67 9.82 17.71
C GLU A 130 -9.86 10.93 17.04
N ARG A 131 -10.45 11.63 16.06
CA ARG A 131 -9.71 12.67 15.33
C ARG A 131 -9.21 13.76 16.26
N GLU A 132 -10.04 14.16 17.20
CA GLU A 132 -9.76 15.19 18.19
C GLU A 132 -8.56 14.84 19.08
N GLU A 133 -8.28 13.55 19.28
CA GLU A 133 -7.11 13.08 20.04
C GLU A 133 -5.82 13.10 19.19
N LEU A 134 -5.94 12.99 17.86
CA LEU A 134 -4.83 13.11 16.90
C LEU A 134 -4.52 14.57 16.52
N ASP A 135 -5.57 15.39 16.41
CA ASP A 135 -5.50 16.83 16.17
C ASP A 135 -5.22 17.60 17.47
N ALA A 136 -5.36 16.96 18.64
CA ALA A 136 -4.84 17.51 19.89
C ALA A 136 -3.34 17.73 19.69
N PRO A 137 -2.83 18.95 19.89
CA PRO A 137 -1.41 19.18 19.79
C PRO A 137 -0.73 18.21 20.76
N ALA A 138 0.12 17.34 20.22
CA ALA A 138 1.04 16.58 21.05
C ALA A 138 1.68 17.59 22.02
N PRO A 139 1.78 17.29 23.32
CA PRO A 139 2.33 18.25 24.28
C PRO A 139 3.70 18.68 23.76
N GLU A 140 3.76 19.89 23.20
CA GLU A 140 5.02 20.41 22.69
C GLU A 140 5.91 20.59 23.92
N PRO A 141 7.13 20.04 23.89
CA PRO A 141 8.03 20.20 25.00
C PRO A 141 8.20 21.69 25.27
N THR A 142 8.06 22.06 26.53
CA THR A 142 8.22 23.45 26.98
C THR A 142 9.61 23.96 26.59
N PRO A 143 9.82 25.28 26.46
CA PRO A 143 11.14 25.84 26.19
C PRO A 143 12.22 25.36 27.17
N GLU A 144 11.84 25.07 28.42
CA GLU A 144 12.73 24.53 29.46
C GLU A 144 13.09 23.06 29.21
N GLU A 145 12.14 22.23 28.76
CA GLU A 145 12.38 20.85 28.35
C GLU A 145 13.22 20.77 27.05
N LEU A 146 12.98 21.69 26.12
CA LEU A 146 13.75 21.84 24.88
C LEU A 146 15.19 22.27 25.13
N ALA A 147 15.45 23.06 26.17
CA ALA A 147 16.78 23.50 26.56
C ALA A 147 17.62 22.41 27.27
N GLY A 148 16.97 21.33 27.73
CA GLY A 148 17.64 20.19 28.36
C GLY A 148 18.14 19.15 27.35
N PRO A 149 18.95 18.16 27.79
CA PRO A 149 19.45 17.08 26.93
C PRO A 149 18.34 16.26 26.25
N GLY A 150 17.17 16.15 26.89
CA GLY A 150 16.00 15.49 26.32
C GLY A 150 15.36 16.27 25.17
N GLY A 151 15.45 17.60 25.21
CA GLY A 151 14.97 18.51 24.17
C GLY A 151 15.74 18.40 22.86
N GLU A 152 17.07 18.38 22.94
CA GLU A 152 17.94 18.16 21.78
C GLU A 152 17.65 16.79 21.14
N GLN A 153 17.46 15.75 21.96
CA GLN A 153 17.11 14.40 21.47
C GLN A 153 15.73 14.36 20.82
N TRP A 154 14.74 15.08 21.36
CA TRP A 154 13.40 15.18 20.79
C TRP A 154 13.42 15.90 19.43
N LEU A 155 14.12 17.05 19.35
CA LEU A 155 14.27 17.80 18.09
C LEU A 155 14.98 16.97 17.02
N LYS A 156 16.03 16.25 17.42
CA LYS A 156 16.74 15.32 16.53
C LYS A 156 15.82 14.21 16.04
N TYR A 157 15.05 13.59 16.93
CA TYR A 157 14.10 12.54 16.56
C TYR A 157 13.04 13.06 15.57
N GLN A 158 12.46 14.22 15.83
CA GLN A 158 11.49 14.84 14.92
C GLN A 158 12.11 15.17 13.55
N ALA A 159 13.32 15.70 13.54
CA ALA A 159 14.06 15.96 12.31
C ALA A 159 14.37 14.66 11.53
N GLU A 160 14.72 13.58 12.22
CA GLU A 160 14.95 12.26 11.62
C GLU A 160 13.66 11.65 11.06
N ILE A 161 12.54 11.72 11.78
CA ILE A 161 11.24 11.22 11.32
C ILE A 161 10.73 12.02 10.11
N ARG A 162 10.89 13.37 10.11
CA ARG A 162 10.70 14.18 8.89
C ARG A 162 11.61 13.65 7.79
N ALA A 163 12.92 13.64 7.99
CA ALA A 163 13.88 13.28 6.95
C ALA A 163 13.57 11.91 6.32
N LEU A 164 13.17 10.92 7.12
CA LEU A 164 12.73 9.60 6.66
C LEU A 164 11.44 9.62 5.85
N SER A 165 10.48 10.48 6.21
CA SER A 165 9.23 10.64 5.45
C SER A 165 9.50 11.35 4.12
N TRP A 166 10.33 12.40 4.14
CA TRP A 166 10.80 13.13 2.97
C TRP A 166 11.61 12.25 2.01
N SER A 167 12.49 11.38 2.53
CA SER A 167 13.35 10.54 1.70
C SER A 167 12.55 9.55 0.87
N ARG A 168 11.47 8.98 1.42
CA ARG A 168 10.62 8.02 0.70
C ARG A 168 10.02 8.59 -0.58
N PHE A 169 9.47 9.80 -0.51
CA PHE A 169 8.92 10.46 -1.71
C PHE A 169 10.05 10.87 -2.67
N SER A 170 11.21 11.26 -2.14
CA SER A 170 12.39 11.60 -2.95
C SER A 170 12.94 10.40 -3.72
N ASP A 171 12.86 9.17 -3.17
CA ASP A 171 13.25 7.93 -3.85
C ASP A 171 12.42 7.67 -5.13
N HIS A 172 11.24 8.29 -5.22
CA HIS A 172 10.33 8.25 -6.37
C HIS A 172 10.45 9.50 -7.26
N GLY A 173 11.42 10.37 -6.99
CA GLY A 173 11.58 11.64 -7.72
C GLY A 173 10.58 12.72 -7.33
N TRP A 174 9.90 12.58 -6.19
CA TRP A 174 8.95 13.56 -5.66
C TRP A 174 9.54 14.22 -4.41
N PRO A 175 10.53 15.13 -4.56
CA PRO A 175 11.06 15.84 -3.41
C PRO A 175 9.92 16.62 -2.74
N MET A 176 9.79 16.41 -1.43
CA MET A 176 8.69 17.01 -0.68
C MET A 176 8.99 18.50 -0.41
N PRO A 177 8.07 19.41 -0.77
CA PRO A 177 8.25 20.85 -0.63
C PRO A 177 8.49 21.28 0.82
N ALA A 178 9.22 22.39 1.01
CA ALA A 178 9.52 22.91 2.34
C ALA A 178 8.27 23.48 3.05
N ASP A 179 7.28 23.92 2.28
CA ASP A 179 5.99 24.42 2.76
C ASP A 179 4.95 23.30 2.96
N ALA A 180 5.31 22.04 2.70
CA ALA A 180 4.39 20.93 2.86
C ALA A 180 3.98 20.75 4.34
N VAL A 181 2.68 20.76 4.58
CA VAL A 181 2.07 20.57 5.90
C VAL A 181 1.51 19.15 6.00
N GLU A 182 1.84 18.46 7.08
CA GLU A 182 1.31 17.13 7.37
C GLU A 182 -0.15 17.22 7.86
N ILE A 183 -1.00 16.34 7.34
CA ILE A 183 -2.41 16.20 7.70
C ILE A 183 -2.68 14.71 7.96
N GLN A 184 -3.19 14.39 9.15
CA GLN A 184 -3.47 13.00 9.52
C GLN A 184 -4.81 12.53 8.96
N GLY A 185 -4.77 11.41 8.25
CA GLY A 185 -5.96 10.66 7.85
C GLY A 185 -6.45 9.73 8.95
N ALA A 186 -7.58 9.08 8.68
CA ALA A 186 -8.17 8.10 9.58
C ALA A 186 -7.25 6.87 9.75
N HIS A 187 -7.05 6.44 11.00
CA HIS A 187 -6.26 5.24 11.32
C HIS A 187 -7.14 4.16 11.97
N ALA A 188 -7.21 2.99 11.32
CA ALA A 188 -7.88 1.81 11.83
C ALA A 188 -7.00 1.04 12.82
N ARG A 189 -7.64 0.30 13.75
CA ARG A 189 -6.95 -0.49 14.81
C ARG A 189 -5.96 -1.53 14.31
N ASN A 190 -6.14 -2.00 13.08
CA ASN A 190 -5.25 -2.97 12.46
C ASN A 190 -3.99 -2.34 11.86
N GLY A 191 -3.87 -1.01 11.87
CA GLY A 191 -2.73 -0.28 11.30
C GLY A 191 -2.95 0.22 9.87
N ALA A 192 -4.15 0.05 9.30
CA ALA A 192 -4.52 0.75 8.07
C ALA A 192 -4.72 2.23 8.35
N GLY A 193 -4.35 3.06 7.40
CA GLY A 193 -4.54 4.50 7.51
C GLY A 193 -3.76 5.27 6.47
N SER A 194 -3.94 6.57 6.51
CA SER A 194 -3.39 7.51 5.54
C SER A 194 -2.74 8.69 6.26
N THR A 195 -1.59 9.12 5.74
CA THR A 195 -0.94 10.37 6.11
C THR A 195 -0.79 11.18 4.83
N TYR A 196 -1.20 12.44 4.89
CA TYR A 196 -1.14 13.36 3.77
C TYR A 196 -0.15 14.47 4.07
N TYR A 197 0.50 14.99 3.04
CA TYR A 197 1.32 16.19 3.11
C TYR A 197 0.89 17.11 1.97
N TYR A 198 0.54 18.35 2.27
CA TYR A 198 0.02 19.28 1.27
C TYR A 198 0.91 20.51 1.14
N SER A 199 1.32 20.84 -0.07
CA SER A 199 2.06 22.06 -0.41
C SER A 199 1.12 23.04 -1.10
N GLU A 200 0.93 24.21 -0.49
CA GLU A 200 0.09 25.28 -1.04
C GLU A 200 0.73 25.90 -2.28
N SER A 201 2.06 26.07 -2.27
CA SER A 201 2.79 26.66 -3.39
C SER A 201 2.76 25.79 -4.65
N GLU A 202 2.73 24.47 -4.50
CA GLU A 202 2.65 23.54 -5.63
C GLU A 202 1.21 23.11 -5.97
N GLY A 203 0.24 23.33 -5.08
CA GLY A 203 -1.14 22.84 -5.24
C GLY A 203 -1.18 21.30 -5.32
N ARG A 204 -0.32 20.64 -4.55
CA ARG A 204 -0.09 19.19 -4.61
C ARG A 204 -0.17 18.56 -3.23
N ALA A 205 -0.75 17.37 -3.21
CA ALA A 205 -0.73 16.47 -2.08
C ALA A 205 0.21 15.30 -2.34
N TYR A 206 0.85 14.85 -1.27
CA TYR A 206 1.65 13.65 -1.19
C TYR A 206 0.98 12.77 -0.15
N GLN A 207 0.78 11.50 -0.46
CA GLN A 207 0.02 10.60 0.38
C GLN A 207 0.81 9.34 0.64
N ARG A 208 0.78 8.87 1.88
CA ARG A 208 1.14 7.51 2.26
C ARG A 208 -0.11 6.81 2.75
N ALA A 209 -0.44 5.66 2.17
CA ALA A 209 -1.59 4.86 2.59
C ALA A 209 -1.17 3.42 2.87
N GLY A 210 -1.62 2.86 3.99
CA GLY A 210 -1.40 1.47 4.40
C GLY A 210 -2.69 0.63 4.34
N TYR A 211 -2.60 -0.60 3.83
CA TYR A 211 -3.74 -1.50 3.58
C TYR A 211 -3.99 -2.55 4.68
N TRP A 212 -3.51 -2.31 5.90
CA TRP A 212 -3.53 -3.29 6.99
C TRP A 212 -4.95 -3.82 7.32
#